data_AF-A0A493TYH7-F1
#
_entry.id   AF-A0A493TYH7-F1
#
_cell.length_a   1.000
_cell.length_b   1.000
_cell.length_c   1.000
_cell.angle_alpha   90.00
_cell.angle_beta   90.00
_cell.angle_gamma   90.00
#
_symmetry.space_group_name_H-M   'P 1'
#
loop_
_entity.id
_entity.type
_entity.pdbx_description
1 polymer ?
#
loop_
_entity_poly.entity_id
_entity_poly.type
_entity_poly.pdbx_seq_one_letter_code
_entity_poly.pdbx_strand_id
1 'polypeptide(L)'
;MQPSWYVQSLLFSLCQEVNRVGGHTLPKVTLQELLKTCMAAVLAAYEKLMEEKQEKKAGAFPMTQNRALQLLYDLRYLNIILTARSEEAKASRSKHDSRVEKVTDFLEGHIDPFDLDVFTPHLNGNLNRLVQRTSVLFGLLTGTENQYTSRSSALSSQELHNILPLASSQIR
;
A
#
# COMPACT_ATOMS: atom_id res chain seq x y z
N MET A 1 0.91 9.71 8.05
CA MET A 1 0.34 9.75 6.68
C MET A 1 -0.64 8.60 6.55
N GLN A 2 -1.74 8.82 5.82
CA GLN A 2 -2.76 7.81 5.51
C GLN A 2 -2.77 7.61 3.99
N PRO A 3 -3.20 6.44 3.49
CA PRO A 3 -3.34 6.23 2.06
C PRO A 3 -4.43 7.15 1.53
N SER A 4 -4.33 7.57 0.28
CA SER A 4 -5.38 8.39 -0.32
C SER A 4 -6.69 7.62 -0.40
N TRP A 5 -7.80 8.37 -0.36
CA TRP A 5 -9.14 7.82 -0.48
C TRP A 5 -9.32 6.96 -1.74
N TYR A 6 -8.67 7.36 -2.85
CA TYR A 6 -8.72 6.62 -4.12
C TYR A 6 -8.10 5.23 -3.99
N VAL A 7 -6.98 5.11 -3.28
CA VAL A 7 -6.33 3.81 -3.03
C VAL A 7 -7.21 2.90 -2.18
N GLN A 8 -7.79 3.44 -1.11
CA GLN A 8 -8.71 2.67 -0.26
C GLN A 8 -9.95 2.22 -1.04
N SER A 9 -10.54 3.11 -1.83
CA SER A 9 -11.71 2.82 -2.67
C SER A 9 -11.40 1.74 -3.72
N LEU A 10 -10.22 1.82 -4.35
CA LEU A 10 -9.76 0.82 -5.32
C LEU A 10 -9.64 -0.56 -4.66
N LEU A 11 -8.91 -0.66 -3.55
CA LEU A 11 -8.71 -1.93 -2.84
C LEU A 11 -10.02 -2.52 -2.31
N PHE A 12 -10.91 -1.66 -1.81
CA PHE A 12 -12.23 -2.10 -1.36
C PHE A 12 -13.09 -2.61 -2.51
N SER A 13 -13.16 -1.88 -3.62
CA SER A 13 -13.89 -2.31 -4.82
C SER A 13 -13.35 -3.63 -5.36
N LEU A 14 -12.02 -3.78 -5.39
CA LEU A 14 -11.37 -5.04 -5.78
C LEU A 14 -11.75 -6.20 -4.85
N CYS A 15 -11.78 -5.96 -3.53
CA CYS A 15 -12.22 -6.95 -2.55
C CYS A 15 -13.69 -7.32 -2.74
N GLN A 16 -14.57 -6.35 -3.00
CA GLN A 16 -15.99 -6.60 -3.29
C GLN A 16 -16.17 -7.45 -4.54
N GLU A 17 -15.43 -7.17 -5.60
CA GLU A 17 -15.48 -7.94 -6.85
C GLU A 17 -15.00 -9.38 -6.66
N VAL A 18 -13.90 -9.58 -5.92
CA VAL A 18 -13.43 -10.93 -5.55
C VAL A 18 -14.45 -11.65 -4.67
N ASN A 19 -15.09 -10.95 -3.73
CA ASN A 19 -16.13 -11.54 -2.89
C ASN A 19 -17.38 -11.93 -3.71
N ARG A 20 -17.77 -11.11 -4.69
CA ARG A 20 -18.93 -11.33 -5.57
C ARG A 20 -18.80 -12.62 -6.37
N VAL A 21 -17.60 -12.96 -6.83
CA VAL A 21 -17.33 -14.21 -7.58
C VAL A 21 -17.07 -15.41 -6.66
N GLY A 22 -17.18 -15.25 -5.35
CA GLY A 22 -16.89 -16.29 -4.37
C GLY A 22 -15.39 -16.52 -4.22
N GLY A 23 -14.65 -15.51 -3.77
CA GLY A 23 -13.18 -15.51 -3.71
C GLY A 23 -12.53 -16.72 -3.01
N HIS A 24 -13.24 -17.40 -2.09
CA HIS A 24 -12.77 -18.65 -1.47
C HIS A 24 -12.74 -19.86 -2.41
N THR A 25 -13.52 -19.82 -3.49
CA THR A 25 -13.58 -20.86 -4.52
C THR A 25 -12.67 -20.57 -5.70
N LEU A 26 -12.09 -19.36 -5.75
CA LEU A 26 -11.24 -18.92 -6.85
C LEU A 26 -9.87 -19.60 -6.78
N PRO A 27 -9.36 -20.18 -7.89
CA PRO A 27 -8.00 -20.70 -7.93
C PRO A 27 -6.99 -19.61 -7.57
N LYS A 28 -5.98 -19.97 -6.75
CA LYS A 28 -4.91 -19.03 -6.33
C LYS A 28 -4.26 -18.31 -7.52
N VAL A 29 -4.04 -19.03 -8.63
CA VAL A 29 -3.45 -18.51 -9.86
C VAL A 29 -4.30 -17.40 -10.48
N THR A 30 -5.63 -17.58 -10.52
CA THR A 30 -6.56 -16.58 -11.07
C THR A 30 -6.56 -15.31 -10.23
N LEU A 31 -6.54 -15.44 -8.90
CA LEU A 31 -6.45 -14.29 -8.01
C LEU A 31 -5.11 -13.57 -8.16
N GLN A 32 -3.99 -14.31 -8.23
CA GLN A 32 -2.66 -13.72 -8.45
C GLN A 32 -2.60 -12.96 -9.78
N GLU A 33 -3.18 -13.50 -10.86
CA GLU A 33 -3.21 -12.83 -12.15
C GLU A 33 -4.08 -11.55 -12.13
N LEU A 34 -5.21 -11.59 -11.42
CA LEU A 34 -6.04 -10.40 -11.19
C LEU A 34 -5.25 -9.30 -10.45
N LEU A 35 -4.60 -9.65 -9.33
CA LEU A 35 -3.82 -8.70 -8.53
C LEU A 35 -2.65 -8.12 -9.33
N LYS A 36 -1.94 -8.96 -10.10
CA LYS A 36 -0.85 -8.56 -10.97
C LYS A 36 -1.32 -7.63 -12.09
N THR A 37 -2.45 -7.93 -12.71
CA THR A 37 -3.05 -7.08 -13.75
C THR A 37 -3.49 -5.73 -13.17
N CYS A 38 -4.06 -5.73 -11.96
CA CYS A 38 -4.40 -4.51 -11.24
C CYS A 38 -3.15 -3.66 -10.95
N MET A 39 -2.08 -4.27 -10.45
CA MET A 39 -0.81 -3.57 -10.20
C MET A 39 -0.22 -3.00 -11.50
N ALA A 40 -0.26 -3.75 -12.61
CA ALA A 40 0.21 -3.28 -13.90
C ALA A 40 -0.58 -2.06 -14.42
N ALA A 41 -1.90 -2.03 -14.18
CA ALA A 41 -2.77 -0.89 -14.53
C ALA A 41 -2.50 0.33 -13.65
N VAL A 42 -2.29 0.13 -12.34
CA VAL A 42 -1.84 1.19 -11.42
C VAL A 42 -0.52 1.79 -11.93
N LEU A 43 0.47 0.95 -12.23
CA LEU A 43 1.76 1.42 -12.72
C LEU A 43 1.64 2.20 -14.03
N ALA A 44 0.79 1.75 -14.96
CA ALA A 44 0.52 2.48 -16.19
C ALA A 44 -0.07 3.88 -15.93
N ALA A 45 -0.92 4.02 -14.91
CA ALA A 45 -1.45 5.33 -14.51
C ALA A 45 -0.37 6.26 -13.91
N TYR A 46 0.57 5.70 -13.14
CA TYR A 46 1.73 6.46 -12.64
C TYR A 46 2.72 6.83 -13.75
N GLU A 47 3.01 5.92 -14.69
CA GLU A 47 3.86 6.18 -15.86
C GLU A 47 3.25 7.30 -16.73
N LYS A 48 1.93 7.27 -16.96
CA LYS A 48 1.23 8.35 -17.65
C LYS A 48 1.37 9.69 -16.93
N LEU A 49 1.34 9.70 -15.60
CA LEU A 49 1.57 10.91 -14.80
C LEU A 49 3.02 11.45 -14.97
N MET A 50 3.99 10.57 -15.18
CA MET A 50 5.38 10.97 -15.50
C MET A 50 5.47 11.64 -16.87
N GLU A 51 4.80 11.07 -17.87
CA GLU A 51 4.76 11.59 -19.25
C GLU A 51 4.04 12.94 -19.35
N GLU A 52 2.87 13.08 -18.70
CA GLU A 52 2.07 14.30 -18.66
C GLU A 52 2.81 15.51 -18.05
N LYS A 53 3.90 15.27 -17.31
CA LYS A 53 4.76 16.33 -16.78
C LYS A 53 5.83 16.77 -17.79
N GLN A 54 6.29 15.88 -18.68
CA GLN A 54 7.23 16.22 -19.74
C GLN A 54 6.57 17.10 -20.80
N GLU A 55 5.32 16.81 -21.12
CA GLU A 55 4.45 17.68 -21.89
C GLU A 55 3.94 18.79 -20.98
N LYS A 56 4.56 19.98 -20.97
CA LYS A 56 4.06 21.16 -20.23
C LYS A 56 2.66 21.59 -20.73
N LYS A 57 1.61 20.85 -20.38
CA LYS A 57 0.22 21.20 -20.65
C LYS A 57 -0.17 22.36 -19.74
N ALA A 58 -0.52 23.49 -20.35
CA ALA A 58 -1.02 24.66 -19.64
C ALA A 58 -2.27 24.27 -18.84
N GLY A 59 -2.15 24.24 -17.50
CA GLY A 59 -3.23 23.86 -16.59
C GLY A 59 -2.93 22.64 -15.69
N ALA A 60 -1.83 21.92 -15.89
CA ALA A 60 -1.45 20.82 -15.01
C ALA A 60 -0.92 21.36 -13.67
N PHE A 61 -1.44 20.85 -12.56
CA PHE A 61 -0.92 21.18 -11.23
C PHE A 61 0.52 20.66 -11.08
N PRO A 62 1.47 21.49 -10.61
CA PRO A 62 2.85 21.06 -10.45
C PRO A 62 2.95 19.94 -9.40
N MET A 63 3.84 18.98 -9.65
CA MET A 63 4.19 17.98 -8.64
C MET A 63 4.92 18.66 -7.49
N THR A 64 4.24 18.83 -6.35
CA THR A 64 4.84 19.32 -5.12
C THR A 64 5.48 18.17 -4.35
N GLN A 65 6.42 18.48 -3.45
CA GLN A 65 7.05 17.49 -2.57
C GLN A 65 6.02 16.69 -1.75
N ASN A 66 5.02 17.35 -1.17
CA ASN A 66 3.95 16.68 -0.42
C ASN A 66 3.12 15.73 -1.30
N ARG A 67 2.88 16.11 -2.56
CA ARG A 67 2.18 15.25 -3.52
C ARG A 67 3.04 14.04 -3.89
N ALA A 68 4.34 14.23 -4.09
CA ALA A 68 5.27 13.13 -4.34
C ALA A 68 5.34 12.16 -3.16
N LEU A 69 5.44 12.67 -1.92
CA LEU A 69 5.41 11.88 -0.70
C LEU A 69 4.11 11.07 -0.55
N GLN A 70 2.94 11.68 -0.81
CA GLN A 70 1.66 10.98 -0.75
C GLN A 70 1.57 9.88 -1.81
N LEU A 71 1.98 10.16 -3.05
CA LEU A 71 1.98 9.20 -4.15
C LEU A 71 2.96 8.05 -3.92
N LEU A 72 4.11 8.33 -3.29
CA LEU A 72 5.10 7.33 -2.88
C LEU A 72 4.52 6.42 -1.79
N TYR A 73 3.84 7.01 -0.79
CA TYR A 73 3.17 6.25 0.26
C TYR A 73 2.07 5.33 -0.31
N ASP A 74 1.24 5.88 -1.20
CA ASP A 74 0.17 5.15 -1.89
C ASP A 74 0.72 3.99 -2.74
N LEU A 75 1.79 4.22 -3.52
CA LEU A 75 2.43 3.20 -4.35
C LEU A 75 3.02 2.08 -3.51
N ARG A 76 3.75 2.42 -2.43
CA ARG A 76 4.33 1.42 -1.51
C ARG A 76 3.23 0.59 -0.84
N TYR A 77 2.13 1.22 -0.42
CA TYR A 77 0.99 0.52 0.17
C TYR A 77 0.32 -0.44 -0.83
N LEU A 78 0.03 0.03 -2.05
CA LEU A 78 -0.54 -0.80 -3.11
C LEU A 78 0.37 -1.96 -3.47
N ASN A 79 1.68 -1.73 -3.56
CA ASN A 79 2.65 -2.77 -3.84
C ASN A 79 2.59 -3.87 -2.77
N ILE A 80 2.59 -3.51 -1.47
CA ILE A 80 2.47 -4.51 -0.39
C ILE A 80 1.18 -5.32 -0.51
N ILE A 81 0.03 -4.68 -0.72
CA ILE A 81 -1.27 -5.36 -0.74
C ILE A 81 -1.44 -6.25 -1.98
N LEU A 82 -1.06 -5.75 -3.16
CA LEU A 82 -1.28 -6.44 -4.43
C LEU A 82 -0.22 -7.52 -4.71
N THR A 83 0.96 -7.46 -4.08
CA THR A 83 2.01 -8.48 -4.24
C THR A 83 2.08 -9.49 -3.08
N ALA A 84 1.31 -9.30 -2.01
CA ALA A 84 1.31 -10.17 -0.82
C ALA A 84 1.18 -11.67 -1.13
N ARG A 85 0.38 -12.05 -2.15
CA ARG A 85 0.19 -13.46 -2.54
C ARG A 85 1.20 -13.99 -3.55
N SER A 86 2.09 -13.14 -4.09
CA SER A 86 3.08 -13.53 -5.10
C SER A 86 4.33 -14.17 -4.49
N GLU A 87 4.59 -13.98 -3.19
CA GLU A 87 5.81 -14.46 -2.52
C GLU A 87 5.85 -15.99 -2.30
N GLU A 88 4.70 -16.68 -2.25
CA GLU A 88 4.64 -18.14 -2.06
C GLU A 88 5.34 -18.94 -3.18
N ALA A 89 5.54 -18.35 -4.37
CA ALA A 89 5.98 -19.11 -5.55
C ALA A 89 7.51 -19.26 -5.71
N LYS A 90 8.35 -18.54 -4.96
CA LYS A 90 9.82 -18.73 -4.88
C LYS A 90 10.44 -17.71 -3.92
N ALA A 91 11.08 -18.19 -2.85
CA ALA A 91 12.08 -17.49 -2.05
C ALA A 91 13.38 -17.22 -2.85
N SER A 92 13.25 -16.67 -4.06
CA SER A 92 14.36 -16.31 -4.94
C SER A 92 14.12 -14.87 -5.34
N ARG A 93 14.77 -13.96 -4.60
CA ARG A 93 15.01 -12.55 -4.93
C ARG A 93 13.87 -11.95 -5.74
N SER A 94 12.92 -11.29 -5.05
CA SER A 94 11.85 -10.56 -5.71
C SER A 94 12.43 -9.91 -6.96
N LYS A 95 11.93 -10.30 -8.14
CA LYS A 95 12.16 -9.50 -9.32
C LYS A 95 11.43 -8.22 -8.99
N HIS A 96 12.14 -7.28 -8.36
CA HIS A 96 11.68 -5.91 -8.20
C HIS A 96 11.25 -5.52 -9.60
N ASP A 97 9.95 -5.31 -9.76
CA ASP A 97 9.42 -4.94 -11.06
C ASP A 97 10.12 -3.63 -11.41
N SER A 98 10.97 -3.67 -12.44
CA SER A 98 11.74 -2.52 -12.89
C SER A 98 10.86 -1.29 -13.15
N ARG A 99 9.56 -1.48 -13.38
CA ARG A 99 8.58 -0.40 -13.49
C ARG A 99 8.27 0.26 -12.15
N VAL A 100 8.13 -0.51 -11.07
CA VAL A 100 7.91 0.02 -9.71
C VAL A 100 9.11 0.84 -9.26
N GLU A 101 10.32 0.35 -9.50
CA GLU A 101 11.57 1.06 -9.18
C GLU A 101 11.65 2.38 -9.93
N LYS A 102 11.44 2.39 -11.25
CA LYS A 102 11.40 3.62 -12.07
C LYS A 102 10.41 4.66 -11.56
N VAL A 103 9.18 4.24 -11.21
CA VAL A 103 8.17 5.17 -10.66
C VAL A 103 8.59 5.66 -9.28
N THR A 104 9.19 4.81 -8.46
CA THR A 104 9.69 5.17 -7.13
C THR A 104 10.80 6.21 -7.23
N ASP A 105 11.81 5.97 -8.06
CA ASP A 105 12.93 6.90 -8.31
C ASP A 105 12.44 8.25 -8.81
N PHE A 106 11.43 8.25 -9.70
CA PHE A 106 10.81 9.48 -10.18
C PHE A 106 10.13 10.28 -9.07
N LEU A 107 9.42 9.61 -8.17
CA LEU A 107 8.75 10.26 -7.04
C LEU A 107 9.76 10.76 -5.99
N GLU A 108 10.80 9.98 -5.73
CA GLU A 108 11.90 10.34 -4.81
C GLU A 108 12.71 11.53 -5.35
N GLY A 109 12.91 11.63 -6.67
CA GLY A 109 13.53 12.79 -7.32
C GLY A 109 12.73 14.11 -7.20
N HIS A 110 11.54 14.08 -6.60
CA HIS A 110 10.74 15.27 -6.27
C HIS A 110 10.71 15.60 -4.78
N ILE A 111 11.51 14.90 -3.99
CA ILE A 111 11.62 15.06 -2.54
C ILE A 111 13.05 15.47 -2.20
N ASP A 112 13.21 16.38 -1.25
CA ASP A 112 14.54 16.71 -0.74
C ASP A 112 15.16 15.46 -0.08
N PRO A 113 16.44 15.13 -0.34
CA PRO A 113 17.05 13.90 0.15
C PRO A 113 17.12 13.83 1.69
N PHE A 114 17.30 14.96 2.38
CA PHE A 114 17.29 14.98 3.84
C PHE A 114 15.88 14.71 4.36
N ASP A 115 14.87 15.36 3.78
CA ASP A 115 13.47 15.11 4.13
C ASP A 115 13.07 13.65 3.85
N LEU A 116 13.53 13.07 2.74
CA LEU A 116 13.26 11.68 2.39
C LEU A 116 13.82 10.71 3.45
N ASP A 117 15.07 10.92 3.89
CA ASP A 117 15.70 10.13 4.95
C ASP A 117 14.97 10.27 6.29
N VAL A 118 14.54 11.49 6.62
CA VAL A 118 13.77 11.77 7.84
C VAL A 118 12.39 11.11 7.78
N PHE A 119 11.69 11.17 6.64
CA PHE A 119 10.33 10.63 6.51
C PHE A 119 10.29 9.11 6.35
N THR A 120 11.28 8.50 5.69
CA THR A 120 11.31 7.05 5.38
C THR A 120 10.99 6.13 6.57
N PRO A 121 11.63 6.26 7.76
CA PRO A 121 11.30 5.39 8.89
C PRO A 121 9.85 5.57 9.36
N HIS A 122 9.33 6.79 9.35
CA HIS A 122 7.95 7.08 9.71
C HIS A 122 6.95 6.56 8.67
N LEU A 123 7.26 6.66 7.37
CA LEU A 123 6.45 6.11 6.29
C LEU A 123 6.35 4.60 6.43
N ASN A 124 7.47 3.90 6.62
CA ASN A 124 7.51 2.46 6.77
C ASN A 124 6.78 1.99 8.03
N GLY A 125 6.97 2.66 9.18
CA GLY A 125 6.24 2.36 10.41
C GLY A 125 4.72 2.53 10.26
N ASN A 126 4.28 3.60 9.57
CA ASN A 126 2.87 3.83 9.28
C ASN A 126 2.30 2.82 8.28
N LEU A 127 3.07 2.46 7.24
CA LEU A 127 2.67 1.44 6.26
C LEU A 127 2.44 0.09 6.93
N ASN A 128 3.38 -0.37 7.77
CA ASN A 128 3.23 -1.64 8.49
C ASN A 128 1.97 -1.66 9.37
N ARG A 129 1.75 -0.58 10.14
CA ARG A 129 0.54 -0.43 10.98
C ARG A 129 -0.74 -0.42 10.14
N LEU A 130 -0.73 0.27 9.01
CA LEU A 130 -1.87 0.35 8.10
C LEU A 130 -2.19 -1.02 7.50
N VAL A 131 -1.20 -1.72 6.97
CA VAL A 131 -1.34 -3.07 6.40
C VAL A 131 -1.94 -4.03 7.44
N GLN A 132 -1.43 -3.99 8.68
CA GLN A 132 -2.00 -4.76 9.79
C GLN A 132 -3.47 -4.39 10.06
N ARG A 133 -3.80 -3.10 10.15
CA ARG A 133 -5.18 -2.63 10.40
C ARG A 133 -6.15 -3.04 9.29
N THR A 134 -5.70 -3.01 8.03
CA THR A 134 -6.53 -3.34 6.87
C THR A 134 -6.50 -4.83 6.49
N SER A 135 -5.70 -5.64 7.18
CA SER A 135 -5.53 -7.07 6.87
C SER A 135 -6.84 -7.85 6.93
N VAL A 136 -7.71 -7.54 7.90
CA VAL A 136 -9.04 -8.17 8.01
C VAL A 136 -9.95 -7.74 6.86
N LEU A 137 -9.93 -6.45 6.49
CA LEU A 137 -10.77 -5.90 5.43
C LEU A 137 -10.37 -6.43 4.04
N PHE A 138 -9.07 -6.61 3.81
CA PHE A 138 -8.50 -7.04 2.53
C PHE A 138 -7.95 -8.47 2.59
N GLY A 139 -8.38 -9.29 3.56
CA GLY A 139 -7.87 -10.66 3.76
C GLY A 139 -8.11 -11.57 2.55
N LEU A 140 -9.19 -11.34 1.80
CA LEU A 140 -9.44 -12.00 0.52
C LEU A 140 -8.36 -11.68 -0.53
N LEU A 141 -7.74 -10.50 -0.48
CA LEU A 141 -6.66 -10.09 -1.38
C LEU A 141 -5.30 -10.52 -0.86
N THR A 142 -5.00 -10.31 0.43
CA THR A 142 -3.65 -10.53 1.00
C THR A 142 -3.41 -11.96 1.51
N GLY A 143 -4.46 -12.76 1.69
CA GLY A 143 -4.36 -14.08 2.31
C GLY A 143 -4.35 -14.01 3.84
N THR A 144 -4.54 -15.17 4.47
CA THR A 144 -4.67 -15.31 5.93
C THR A 144 -3.35 -15.58 6.65
N GLU A 145 -2.24 -15.78 5.93
CA GLU A 145 -0.97 -16.25 6.52
C GLU A 145 -0.15 -15.14 7.21
N ASN A 146 -0.33 -13.87 6.83
CA ASN A 146 0.37 -12.75 7.48
C ASN A 146 -0.28 -12.29 8.80
N GLN A 147 -1.27 -13.03 9.33
CA GLN A 147 -2.13 -12.58 10.43
C GLN A 147 -1.53 -12.69 11.84
N TYR A 148 -0.27 -13.12 12.00
CA TYR A 148 0.32 -13.33 13.32
C TYR A 148 1.67 -12.63 13.53
N THR A 149 1.82 -11.40 13.02
CA THR A 149 2.78 -10.49 13.68
C THR A 149 2.10 -10.03 14.96
N SER A 150 2.63 -10.47 16.11
CA SER A 150 2.14 -10.09 17.43
C SER A 150 1.92 -8.58 17.46
N ARG A 151 0.71 -8.14 17.83
CA ARG A 151 0.41 -6.70 18.00
C ARG A 151 1.39 -6.19 19.03
N SER A 152 2.46 -5.52 18.60
CA SER A 152 3.36 -4.85 19.52
C SER A 152 2.51 -3.84 20.27
N SER A 153 2.31 -4.10 21.55
CA SER A 153 1.38 -3.42 22.46
C SER A 153 1.77 -1.97 22.77
N ALA A 154 2.75 -1.42 22.05
CA ALA A 154 3.05 0.00 22.07
C ALA A 154 1.98 0.75 21.25
N LEU A 155 0.78 0.88 21.84
CA LEU A 155 -0.15 1.94 21.49
C LEU A 155 0.65 3.24 21.47
N SER A 156 0.71 3.92 20.33
CA SER A 156 1.25 5.29 20.35
C SER A 156 0.34 6.13 21.26
N SER A 157 0.88 7.13 21.95
CA SER A 157 0.10 7.99 22.85
C SER A 157 -1.19 8.53 22.18
N GLN A 158 -1.16 8.73 20.86
CA GLN A 158 -2.30 9.17 20.04
C GLN A 158 -3.41 8.12 19.86
N GLU A 159 -3.12 6.82 19.95
CA GLU A 159 -4.11 5.75 19.85
C GLU A 159 -4.92 5.58 21.15
N LEU A 160 -4.33 5.91 22.32
CA LEU A 160 -5.03 5.83 23.62
C LEU A 160 -6.25 6.75 23.69
N HIS A 161 -6.22 7.89 23.00
CA HIS A 161 -7.27 8.91 23.08
C HIS A 161 -8.51 8.57 22.24
N ASN A 162 -8.42 7.55 21.38
CA ASN A 162 -9.50 7.14 20.47
C ASN A 162 -10.09 5.76 20.83
N ILE A 163 -9.78 5.24 22.02
CA ILE A 163 -10.24 3.93 22.47
C ILE A 163 -10.92 4.11 23.82
N LEU A 164 -12.22 3.81 23.91
CA LEU A 164 -12.92 3.71 25.19
C LEU A 164 -12.51 2.38 25.84
N PRO A 165 -11.83 2.38 27.01
CA PRO A 165 -11.47 1.14 27.68
C PRO A 165 -12.74 0.45 28.19
N LEU A 166 -13.10 -0.70 27.62
CA LEU A 166 -14.27 -1.47 28.04
C LEU A 166 -14.01 -2.29 29.31
N ALA A 167 -12.74 -2.51 29.68
CA ALA A 167 -12.33 -3.07 30.97
C ALA A 167 -10.86 -2.75 31.27
N SER A 168 -10.53 -2.47 32.53
CA SER A 168 -9.15 -2.32 33.00
C SER A 168 -8.52 -3.71 33.19
N SER A 169 -7.63 -4.12 32.31
CA SER A 169 -6.85 -5.36 32.50
C SER A 169 -5.76 -5.12 33.56
N GLN A 170 -6.09 -5.33 34.84
CA GLN A 170 -5.07 -5.60 35.85
C GLN A 170 -4.80 -7.10 35.83
N ILE A 171 -3.76 -7.51 35.11
CA ILE A 171 -3.16 -8.84 35.28
C ILE A 171 -1.86 -8.59 36.04
N ARG A 172 -1.84 -9.10 37.28
CA ARG A 172 -0.72 -9.05 38.22
C ARG A 172 0.38 -10.02 37.80
#